data_AF-A0A938GZ32-F1
#
_entry.id   AF-A0A938GZ32-F1
#
_cell.length_a   1.000
_cell.length_b   1.000
_cell.length_c   1.000
_cell.angle_alpha   90.00
_cell.angle_beta   90.00
_cell.angle_gamma   90.00
#
_symmetry.space_group_name_H-M   'P 1'
#
loop_
_entity.id
_entity.type
_entity.pdbx_description
1 polymer ?
#
loop_
_entity_poly.entity_id
_entity_poly.type
_entity_poly.pdbx_seq_one_letter_code
_entity_poly.pdbx_strand_id
1 'polypeptide(L)'
;MDAAARPARLAPAIAVLLSAHTVGVVVPLLTLPWLARVLGPAAWAPVLVAQALANWAALVLEFGFDLAGARDVAQAEGDRALARTTAAIQQARLLLTPLVSLGVIGVALVFLPHDPRLIAGTVL
;
A
#
# COMPACT_ATOMS: atom_id res chain seq x y z
N MET A 1 -2.45 5.80 -42.17
CA MET A 1 -3.86 5.67 -41.74
C MET A 1 -4.07 4.31 -41.07
N ASP A 2 -3.16 3.91 -40.17
CA ASP A 2 -3.06 2.55 -39.60
C ASP A 2 -3.43 2.53 -38.11
N ALA A 3 -4.62 3.02 -37.79
CA ALA A 3 -5.11 3.12 -36.41
C ALA A 3 -5.97 1.91 -35.96
N ALA A 4 -6.15 0.89 -36.79
CA ALA A 4 -7.22 -0.11 -36.60
C ALA A 4 -6.78 -1.51 -36.11
N ALA A 5 -5.49 -1.78 -35.87
CA ALA A 5 -4.98 -3.14 -35.66
C ALA A 5 -4.35 -3.44 -34.28
N ARG A 6 -4.76 -2.77 -33.19
CA ARG A 6 -4.25 -3.06 -31.82
C ARG A 6 -5.27 -3.38 -30.69
N PRO A 7 -6.48 -3.93 -30.92
CA PRO A 7 -7.37 -4.30 -29.80
C PRO A 7 -6.99 -5.62 -29.10
N ALA A 8 -6.28 -6.54 -29.76
CA ALA A 8 -6.08 -7.91 -29.27
C ALA A 8 -5.12 -8.06 -28.07
N ARG A 9 -4.37 -7.01 -27.67
CA ARG A 9 -3.42 -7.04 -26.55
C ARG A 9 -3.89 -6.33 -25.28
N LEU A 10 -4.94 -5.52 -25.35
CA LEU A 10 -5.46 -4.77 -24.20
C LEU A 10 -6.29 -5.65 -23.28
N ALA A 11 -7.11 -6.54 -23.85
CA ALA A 11 -7.94 -7.48 -23.11
C ALA A 11 -7.14 -8.35 -22.12
N PRO A 12 -6.04 -9.03 -22.50
CA PRO A 12 -5.27 -9.81 -21.55
C PRO A 12 -4.55 -8.95 -20.50
N ALA A 13 -4.07 -7.76 -20.85
CA ALA A 13 -3.40 -6.86 -19.90
C ALA A 13 -4.37 -6.37 -18.81
N ILE A 14 -5.56 -5.93 -19.22
CA ILE A 14 -6.63 -5.52 -18.29
C ILE A 14 -7.05 -6.70 -17.41
N ALA A 15 -7.20 -7.90 -18.00
CA ALA A 15 -7.54 -9.10 -17.25
C ALA A 15 -6.49 -9.42 -16.17
N VAL A 16 -5.20 -9.32 -16.48
CA VAL A 16 -4.12 -9.52 -15.50
C VAL A 16 -4.21 -8.49 -14.37
N LEU A 17 -4.35 -7.21 -14.69
CA LEU A 17 -4.45 -6.14 -13.67
C LEU A 17 -5.67 -6.32 -12.76
N LEU A 18 -6.84 -6.61 -13.33
CA LEU A 18 -8.07 -6.83 -12.57
C LEU A 18 -7.98 -8.09 -11.71
N SER A 19 -7.37 -9.15 -12.22
CA SER A 19 -7.17 -10.38 -11.45
C SER A 19 -6.26 -10.14 -10.24
N ALA A 20 -5.15 -9.42 -10.41
CA ALA A 20 -4.26 -9.03 -9.32
C ALA A 20 -4.97 -8.15 -8.28
N HIS A 21 -5.75 -7.16 -8.72
CA HIS A 21 -6.53 -6.32 -7.82
C HIS A 21 -7.58 -7.12 -7.02
N THR A 22 -8.26 -8.05 -7.70
CA THR A 22 -9.27 -8.92 -7.06
C THR A 22 -8.64 -9.76 -5.96
N VAL A 23 -7.46 -10.35 -6.21
CA VAL A 23 -6.72 -11.10 -5.18
C VAL A 23 -6.36 -10.20 -4.00
N GLY A 24 -5.91 -8.97 -4.27
CA GLY A 24 -5.60 -7.98 -3.23
C GLY A 24 -6.79 -7.60 -2.34
N VAL A 25 -8.03 -7.74 -2.82
CA VAL A 25 -9.25 -7.46 -2.05
C VAL A 25 -9.81 -8.72 -1.37
N VAL A 26 -9.84 -9.84 -2.08
CA VAL A 26 -10.45 -11.10 -1.58
C VAL A 26 -9.64 -11.68 -0.43
N VAL A 27 -8.30 -11.63 -0.50
CA VAL A 27 -7.43 -12.15 0.56
C VAL A 27 -7.72 -11.48 1.91
N PRO A 28 -7.67 -10.14 2.05
CA PRO A 28 -8.02 -9.48 3.31
C PRO A 28 -9.46 -9.75 3.77
N LEU A 29 -10.41 -9.89 2.83
CA LEU A 29 -11.79 -10.20 3.18
C LEU A 29 -11.90 -11.57 3.88
N LEU A 30 -11.08 -12.55 3.49
CA LEU A 30 -11.04 -13.88 4.09
C LEU A 30 -10.22 -13.91 5.40
N THR A 31 -9.20 -13.07 5.54
CA THR A 31 -8.39 -13.01 6.78
C THR A 31 -9.15 -12.34 7.92
N LEU A 32 -9.98 -11.33 7.65
CA LEU A 32 -10.79 -10.63 8.66
C LEU A 32 -11.63 -11.56 9.56
N PRO A 33 -12.48 -12.47 9.04
CA PRO A 33 -13.28 -13.36 9.88
C PRO A 33 -12.43 -14.37 10.65
N TRP A 34 -11.29 -14.77 10.09
CA TRP A 34 -10.36 -15.69 10.76
C TRP A 34 -9.65 -15.00 11.94
N LEU A 35 -9.10 -13.80 11.74
CA LEU A 35 -8.47 -12.99 12.79
C LEU A 35 -9.47 -12.63 13.90
N ALA A 36 -10.70 -12.25 13.55
CA ALA A 36 -11.75 -11.97 14.52
C ALA A 36 -12.10 -13.20 15.39
N ARG A 37 -12.06 -14.41 14.81
CA ARG A 37 -12.28 -15.66 15.56
C ARG A 37 -11.11 -16.07 16.46
N VAL A 38 -9.88 -15.83 16.03
CA VAL A 38 -8.67 -16.28 16.74
C VAL A 38 -8.28 -15.32 17.87
N LEU A 39 -8.33 -14.01 17.63
CA LEU A 39 -7.90 -12.99 18.59
C LEU A 39 -9.04 -12.51 19.50
N GLY A 40 -10.29 -12.70 19.08
CA GLY A 40 -11.45 -12.11 19.75
C GLY A 40 -11.51 -10.58 19.59
N PRO A 41 -12.64 -9.95 19.95
CA PRO A 41 -12.87 -8.52 19.67
C PRO A 41 -11.92 -7.57 20.41
N ALA A 42 -11.51 -7.95 21.64
CA ALA A 42 -10.69 -7.11 22.50
C ALA A 42 -9.25 -6.98 21.99
N ALA A 43 -8.59 -8.11 21.66
CA ALA A 43 -7.22 -8.08 21.16
C ALA A 43 -7.10 -7.66 19.68
N TRP A 44 -8.21 -7.66 18.93
CA TRP A 44 -8.22 -7.25 17.53
C TRP A 44 -8.24 -5.73 17.32
N ALA A 45 -8.86 -4.98 18.23
CA ALA A 45 -8.97 -3.52 18.15
C ALA A 45 -7.61 -2.80 18.00
N PRO A 46 -6.56 -3.08 18.80
CA PRO A 46 -5.27 -2.39 18.64
C PRO A 46 -4.58 -2.73 17.31
N VAL A 47 -4.75 -3.96 16.81
CA VAL A 47 -4.20 -4.39 15.51
C VAL A 47 -4.86 -3.61 14.37
N LEU A 48 -6.18 -3.41 14.43
CA LEU A 48 -6.90 -2.61 13.44
C LEU A 48 -6.43 -1.15 13.41
N VAL A 49 -6.17 -0.56 14.57
CA VAL A 49 -5.65 0.82 14.67
C VAL A 49 -4.26 0.91 14.04
N ALA A 50 -3.36 -0.03 14.36
CA ALA A 50 -2.03 -0.09 13.77
C ALA A 50 -2.08 -0.31 12.25
N GLN A 51 -2.96 -1.20 11.79
CA GLN A 51 -3.14 -1.50 10.36
C GLN A 51 -3.72 -0.30 9.60
N ALA A 52 -4.70 0.40 10.17
CA ALA A 52 -5.24 1.61 9.57
C ALA A 52 -4.15 2.68 9.44
N LEU A 53 -3.38 2.93 10.50
CA LEU A 53 -2.28 3.89 10.49
C LEU A 53 -1.20 3.52 9.47
N ALA A 54 -0.85 2.24 9.37
CA ALA A 54 0.07 1.72 8.36
C ALA A 54 -0.47 1.93 6.93
N ASN A 55 -1.76 1.73 6.69
CA ASN A 55 -2.38 1.99 5.39
C ASN A 55 -2.35 3.47 5.02
N TRP A 56 -2.63 4.38 5.97
CA TRP A 56 -2.49 5.82 5.72
C TRP A 56 -1.04 6.21 5.39
N ALA A 57 -0.06 5.63 6.08
CA ALA A 57 1.35 5.83 5.79
C ALA A 57 1.73 5.30 4.40
N ALA A 58 1.24 4.11 4.03
CA ALA A 58 1.45 3.51 2.71
C ALA A 58 0.87 4.41 1.61
N LEU A 59 -0.35 4.95 1.79
CA LEU A 59 -0.93 5.91 0.85
C LEU A 59 -0.02 7.12 0.62
N VAL A 60 0.55 7.70 1.68
CA VAL A 60 1.49 8.83 1.54
C VAL A 60 2.77 8.41 0.79
N LEU A 61 3.29 7.23 1.10
CA LEU A 61 4.50 6.69 0.46
C LEU A 61 4.29 6.31 -1.01
N GLU A 62 3.09 5.91 -1.40
CA GLU A 62 2.81 5.38 -2.74
C GLU A 62 2.23 6.45 -3.68
N PHE A 63 1.45 7.40 -3.15
CA PHE A 63 0.68 8.36 -3.94
C PHE A 63 1.52 9.14 -4.97
N GLY A 64 2.71 9.61 -4.57
CA GLY A 64 3.59 10.37 -5.47
C GLY A 64 4.28 9.50 -6.53
N PHE A 65 4.58 8.25 -6.21
CA PHE A 65 5.35 7.36 -7.07
C PHE A 65 4.52 6.55 -8.03
N ASP A 66 3.28 6.23 -7.69
CA ASP A 66 2.42 5.47 -8.58
C ASP A 66 2.00 6.30 -9.79
N LEU A 67 1.76 7.60 -9.59
CA LEU A 67 1.39 8.52 -10.68
C LEU A 67 2.62 8.95 -11.51
N ALA A 68 3.71 9.35 -10.87
CA ALA A 68 4.93 9.78 -11.56
C ALA A 68 5.65 8.58 -12.20
N GLY A 69 5.74 7.46 -11.47
CA GLY A 69 6.41 6.26 -11.92
C GLY A 69 5.73 5.58 -13.10
N ALA A 70 4.39 5.55 -13.14
CA ALA A 70 3.66 5.01 -14.29
C ALA A 70 3.95 5.83 -15.57
N ARG A 71 4.04 7.16 -15.46
CA ARG A 71 4.40 8.04 -16.58
C ARG A 71 5.83 7.78 -17.05
N ASP A 72 6.79 7.73 -16.12
CA ASP A 72 8.20 7.56 -16.46
C ASP A 72 8.49 6.16 -17.04
N VAL A 73 7.78 5.13 -16.55
CA VAL A 73 7.83 3.77 -17.10
C VAL A 73 7.24 3.71 -18.51
N ALA A 74 6.15 4.42 -18.79
CA ALA A 74 5.55 4.47 -20.12
C ALA A 74 6.43 5.20 -21.16
N GLN A 75 7.29 6.11 -20.71
CA GLN A 75 8.24 6.85 -21.56
C GLN A 75 9.60 6.17 -21.71
N ALA A 76 9.87 5.12 -20.92
CA ALA A 76 11.15 4.43 -20.95
C ALA A 76 11.28 3.54 -22.20
N GLU A 77 12.23 3.86 -23.08
CA GLU A 77 12.54 3.06 -24.26
C GLU A 77 13.65 2.04 -23.97
N GLY A 78 13.28 0.75 -23.96
CA GLY A 78 14.19 -0.40 -23.81
C GLY A 78 14.45 -0.84 -22.37
N ASP A 79 14.90 -2.09 -22.22
CA ASP A 79 15.00 -2.80 -20.94
C ASP A 79 15.89 -2.09 -19.90
N ARG A 80 16.98 -1.46 -20.36
CA ARG A 80 17.90 -0.72 -19.49
C ARG A 80 17.30 0.59 -18.98
N ALA A 81 16.44 1.25 -19.75
CA ALA A 81 15.75 2.46 -19.29
C ALA A 81 14.68 2.08 -18.27
N LEU A 82 13.89 1.04 -18.57
CA LEU A 82 12.86 0.52 -17.68
C LEU A 82 13.43 0.12 -16.32
N ALA A 83 14.50 -0.69 -16.31
CA ALA A 83 15.15 -1.14 -15.08
C ALA A 83 15.73 0.02 -14.25
N ARG A 84 16.25 1.07 -14.90
CA ARG A 84 16.75 2.26 -14.20
C ARG A 84 15.62 3.08 -13.58
N THR A 85 14.53 3.29 -14.32
CA THR A 85 13.36 4.03 -13.82
C THR A 85 12.72 3.30 -12.64
N THR A 86 12.47 2.00 -12.75
CA THR A 86 11.90 1.22 -11.65
C THR A 86 12.83 1.17 -10.44
N ALA A 87 14.13 1.00 -10.64
CA ALA A 87 15.11 1.04 -9.56
C ALA A 87 15.17 2.41 -8.87
N ALA A 88 15.12 3.51 -9.63
CA ALA A 88 15.10 4.86 -9.07
C ALA A 88 13.85 5.10 -8.22
N ILE A 89 12.68 4.65 -8.69
CA ILE A 89 11.42 4.73 -7.94
C ILE A 89 11.53 3.90 -6.64
N GLN A 90 12.06 2.67 -6.72
CA GLN A 90 12.25 1.83 -5.52
C GLN A 90 13.23 2.45 -4.52
N GLN A 91 14.32 3.05 -5.00
CA GLN A 91 15.28 3.74 -4.14
C GLN A 91 14.68 4.97 -3.48
N ALA A 92 13.91 5.77 -4.22
CA ALA A 92 13.22 6.93 -3.68
C ALA A 92 12.19 6.53 -2.62
N ARG A 93 11.39 5.49 -2.88
CA ARG A 93 10.48 4.91 -1.88
C ARG A 93 11.23 4.46 -0.63
N LEU A 94 12.33 3.71 -0.80
CA LEU A 94 13.16 3.22 0.31
C LEU A 94 13.71 4.37 1.17
N LEU A 95 14.13 5.48 0.56
CA LEU A 95 14.65 6.65 1.26
C LEU A 95 13.55 7.46 1.97
N LEU A 96 12.32 7.45 1.47
CA LEU A 96 11.20 8.17 2.08
C LEU A 96 10.51 7.38 3.22
N THR A 97 10.52 6.05 3.15
CA THR A 97 9.97 5.18 4.20
C THR A 97 10.40 5.55 5.62
N PRO A 98 11.69 5.80 5.94
CA PRO A 98 12.09 6.18 7.29
C PRO A 98 11.51 7.53 7.72
N LEU A 99 11.40 8.51 6.81
CA LEU A 99 10.82 9.82 7.13
C LEU A 99 9.33 9.70 7.48
N VAL A 100 8.56 8.95 6.69
CA VAL A 100 7.14 8.72 6.98
C VAL A 100 6.98 7.89 8.25
N SER A 101 7.80 6.87 8.45
CA SER A 101 7.80 6.06 9.68
C SER A 101 8.05 6.90 10.94
N LEU A 102 9.00 7.84 10.88
CA LEU A 102 9.25 8.77 11.98
C LEU A 102 8.05 9.69 12.25
N GLY A 103 7.39 10.17 11.19
CA GLY A 103 6.16 10.97 11.33
C GLY A 103 5.03 10.18 12.00
N VAL A 104 4.83 8.93 11.58
CA VAL A 104 3.84 8.02 12.18
C VAL A 104 4.14 7.75 13.65
N ILE A 105 5.40 7.48 13.99
CA ILE A 105 5.83 7.30 15.38
C ILE A 105 5.61 8.58 16.19
N GLY A 106 5.94 9.74 15.64
CA GLY A 106 5.71 11.04 16.28
C GLY A 106 4.23 11.29 16.59
N VAL A 107 3.35 11.01 15.62
CA VAL A 107 1.90 11.07 15.83
C VAL A 107 1.48 10.08 16.92
N ALA A 108 1.91 8.82 16.85
CA ALA A 108 1.58 7.83 17.86
C ALA A 108 2.00 8.28 19.27
N LEU A 109 3.21 8.85 19.42
CA LEU A 109 3.73 9.35 20.69
C LEU A 109 3.00 10.59 21.23
N VAL A 110 2.34 11.40 20.40
CA VAL A 110 1.55 12.56 20.85
C VAL A 110 0.14 12.14 21.26
N PHE A 111 -0.47 11.20 20.53
CA PHE A 111 -1.83 10.76 20.77
C PHE A 111 -1.94 9.70 21.90
N LEU A 112 -0.96 8.80 22.08
CA LEU A 112 -0.98 7.79 23.16
C LEU A 112 -0.99 8.35 24.59
N PRO A 113 -0.18 9.37 24.96
CA PRO A 113 -0.13 9.87 26.33
C PRO A 113 -1.30 10.80 26.70
N HIS A 114 -2.11 11.26 25.73
CA HIS A 114 -3.23 12.16 26.00
C HIS A 114 -4.49 11.43 26.50
N ASP A 115 -4.66 10.14 26.18
CA ASP A 115 -5.83 9.34 26.57
C ASP A 115 -5.42 8.06 27.35
N PRO A 116 -5.28 8.13 28.69
CA PRO A 116 -4.88 6.98 29.53
C PRO A 116 -5.88 5.80 29.49
N ARG A 117 -7.05 5.96 28.87
CA ARG A 117 -8.04 4.90 28.65
C ARG A 117 -7.69 3.98 27.46
N LEU A 118 -6.83 4.42 26.53
CA LEU A 118 -6.37 3.59 25.41
C LEU A 118 -5.36 2.52 25.84
N ILE A 119 -4.62 2.75 26.93
CA ILE A 119 -3.64 1.81 27.51
C ILE A 119 -4.37 0.60 28.14
N ALA A 120 -5.53 0.83 28.76
CA ALA A 120 -6.33 -0.23 29.35
C ALA A 120 -6.98 -1.16 28.32
N GLY A 121 -7.22 -0.70 27.08
CA GLY A 121 -7.80 -1.52 26.01
C GLY A 121 -6.79 -2.13 25.03
N THR A 122 -5.52 -1.71 25.09
CA THR A 122 -4.42 -2.28 24.28
C THR A 122 -3.64 -3.37 25.02
N VAL A 123 -3.72 -3.41 26.37
CA VAL A 123 -2.95 -4.31 27.23
C VAL A 123 -3.83 -5.33 27.98
N LEU A 124 -5.15 -5.17 28.00
CA LEU A 124 -6.10 -6.11 28.64
C LEU A 124 -6.80 -7.02 27.62
#